data_AF-A0A7U9SWG0-F1
#
_entry.id   AF-A0A7U9SWG0-F1
#
_cell.length_a   1.000
_cell.length_b   1.000
_cell.length_c   1.000
_cell.angle_alpha   90.00
_cell.angle_beta   90.00
_cell.angle_gamma   90.00
#
_symmetry.space_group_name_H-M   'P 1'
#
loop_
_entity.id
_entity.type
_entity.pdbx_description
1 polymer ?
#
loop_
_entity_poly.entity_id
_entity_poly.type
_entity_poly.pdbx_seq_one_letter_code
_entity_poly.pdbx_strand_id
1 'polypeptide(L)'
;MTLDEIRAEIDKIDSKMKELFIKRMECARHVAEVKAATGGDVYVPEREQVILERRSSDMDMQIRGEYTAFQRHLMSVCRRYEYGLLDMMQEQAVSEALERSGFTADTEHSRVEIEFCCDYAGSTLNLFINMADLNQVGILELKLRVQDGRQEVVMTLEGNVKDPGMKRLLCQIGKEAEAFRIVGLY
;
A
#
# COMPACT_ATOMS: atom_id res chain seq x y z
N MET A 1 32.56 -8.45 20.64
CA MET A 1 31.26 -8.35 21.32
C MET A 1 30.68 -9.74 21.45
N THR A 2 30.06 -10.05 22.58
CA THR A 2 29.23 -11.26 22.77
C THR A 2 27.89 -11.10 22.03
N LEU A 3 27.14 -12.19 21.87
CA LEU A 3 25.80 -12.15 21.27
C LEU A 3 24.85 -11.25 22.06
N ASP A 4 24.93 -11.28 23.38
CA ASP A 4 24.06 -10.47 24.25
C ASP A 4 24.42 -8.98 24.18
N GLU A 5 25.72 -8.66 24.06
CA GLU A 5 26.15 -7.28 23.79
C GLU A 5 25.63 -6.78 22.43
N ILE A 6 25.65 -7.63 21.39
CA ILE A 6 25.11 -7.27 20.07
C ILE A 6 23.60 -7.02 20.13
N ARG A 7 22.84 -7.88 20.83
CA ARG A 7 21.39 -7.70 21.01
C ARG A 7 21.06 -6.43 21.78
N ALA A 8 21.81 -6.13 22.85
CA ALA A 8 21.63 -4.90 23.61
C ALA A 8 21.91 -3.63 22.76
N GLU A 9 22.86 -3.70 21.82
CA GLU A 9 23.06 -2.61 20.86
C GLU A 9 21.91 -2.50 19.84
N ILE A 10 21.38 -3.62 19.34
CA ILE A 10 20.19 -3.63 18.46
C ILE A 10 19.00 -2.98 19.16
N ASP A 11 18.72 -3.34 20.42
CA ASP A 11 17.60 -2.77 21.18
C ASP A 11 17.71 -1.24 21.31
N LYS A 12 18.92 -0.71 21.48
CA LYS A 12 19.19 0.74 21.54
C LYS A 12 18.94 1.41 20.18
N ILE A 13 19.32 0.75 19.09
CA ILE A 13 19.09 1.25 17.72
C ILE A 13 17.58 1.23 17.42
N ASP A 14 16.90 0.13 17.70
CA ASP A 14 15.46 -0.04 17.49
C ASP A 14 14.65 1.00 18.26
N SER A 15 15.06 1.33 19.48
CA SER A 15 14.46 2.41 20.27
C SER A 15 14.53 3.76 19.55
N LYS A 16 15.67 4.10 18.94
CA LYS A 16 15.81 5.33 18.14
C LYS A 16 15.00 5.26 16.85
N MET A 17 14.97 4.11 16.20
CA MET A 17 14.15 3.91 14.99
C MET A 17 12.66 4.13 15.28
N LYS A 18 12.17 3.65 16.44
CA LYS A 18 10.80 3.88 16.89
C LYS A 18 10.49 5.37 17.06
N GLU A 19 11.37 6.14 17.70
CA GLU A 19 11.19 7.58 17.85
C GLU A 19 11.12 8.31 16.50
N LEU A 20 12.00 7.95 15.56
CA LEU A 20 12.01 8.51 14.21
C LEU A 20 10.76 8.10 13.42
N PHE A 21 10.29 6.87 13.59
CA PHE A 21 9.08 6.37 12.95
C PHE A 21 7.85 7.16 13.40
N ILE A 22 7.70 7.43 14.71
CA ILE A 22 6.59 8.23 15.23
C ILE A 22 6.56 9.62 14.57
N LYS A 23 7.70 10.31 14.52
CA LYS A 23 7.82 11.62 13.84
C LYS A 23 7.48 11.54 12.36
N ARG A 24 7.86 10.45 11.69
CA ARG A 24 7.51 10.21 10.28
C ARG A 24 6.00 10.05 10.10
N MET A 25 5.31 9.37 11.01
CA MET A 25 3.86 9.20 10.96
C MET A 25 3.11 10.51 11.24
N GLU A 26 3.62 11.38 12.11
CA GLU A 26 3.09 12.74 12.30
C GLU A 26 3.19 13.56 11.00
N CYS A 27 4.30 13.44 10.28
CA CYS A 27 4.45 14.06 8.97
C CYS A 27 3.46 13.49 7.95
N ALA A 28 3.23 12.16 7.95
CA ALA A 28 2.24 11.52 7.10
C ALA A 28 0.81 12.05 7.39
N ARG A 29 0.45 12.23 8.66
CA ARG A 29 -0.82 12.89 9.03
C ARG A 29 -0.94 14.28 8.42
N HIS A 30 0.09 15.13 8.54
CA HIS A 30 0.07 16.47 7.94
C HIS A 30 -0.02 16.41 6.41
N VAL A 31 0.61 15.42 5.76
CA VAL A 31 0.47 15.21 4.32
C VAL A 31 -0.99 14.90 3.97
N ALA A 32 -1.63 13.98 4.68
CA ALA A 32 -3.05 13.67 4.48
C ALA A 32 -3.94 14.91 4.64
N GLU A 33 -3.72 15.74 5.67
CA GLU A 33 -4.48 16.98 5.88
C GLU A 33 -4.34 17.98 4.73
N VAL A 34 -3.11 18.18 4.23
CA VAL A 34 -2.87 19.03 3.06
C VAL A 34 -3.53 18.45 1.81
N LYS A 35 -3.48 17.13 1.63
CA LYS A 35 -4.08 16.44 0.47
C LYS A 35 -5.60 16.50 0.50
N ALA A 36 -6.22 16.35 1.67
CA ALA A 36 -7.65 16.56 1.86
C ALA A 36 -8.08 17.98 1.45
N ALA A 37 -7.29 19.00 1.83
CA ALA A 37 -7.61 20.39 1.52
C ALA A 37 -7.36 20.76 0.04
N THR A 38 -6.38 20.13 -0.61
CA THR A 38 -5.96 20.47 -1.99
C THR A 38 -6.52 19.55 -3.07
N GLY A 39 -7.06 18.38 -2.69
CA GLY A 39 -7.52 17.34 -3.62
C GLY A 39 -6.38 16.58 -4.31
N GLY A 40 -5.14 16.71 -3.83
CA GLY A 40 -4.00 16.02 -4.42
C GLY A 40 -3.97 14.52 -4.09
N ASP A 41 -3.31 13.72 -4.93
CA ASP A 41 -3.12 12.28 -4.67
C ASP A 41 -2.06 12.02 -3.59
N VAL A 42 -2.29 10.96 -2.82
CA VAL A 42 -1.36 10.45 -1.80
C VAL A 42 -0.15 9.80 -2.46
N TYR A 43 -0.37 8.95 -3.46
CA TYR A 43 0.70 8.28 -4.20
C TYR A 43 1.21 9.13 -5.36
N VAL A 44 2.53 9.39 -5.37
CA VAL A 44 3.22 10.12 -6.44
C VAL A 44 4.49 9.34 -6.81
N PRO A 45 4.43 8.40 -7.76
CA PRO A 45 5.51 7.42 -8.00
C PRO A 45 6.84 8.08 -8.36
N GLU A 46 6.84 9.09 -9.22
CA GLU A 46 8.06 9.80 -9.63
C GLU A 46 8.77 10.44 -8.43
N ARG A 47 8.00 11.05 -7.51
CA ARG A 47 8.55 11.66 -6.30
C ARG A 47 9.17 10.63 -5.38
N GLU A 48 8.50 9.48 -5.21
CA GLU A 48 9.02 8.40 -4.37
C GLU A 48 10.30 7.80 -4.95
N GLN A 49 10.35 7.58 -6.26
CA GLN A 49 11.53 7.07 -6.95
C GLN A 49 12.73 8.01 -6.78
N VAL A 50 12.54 9.33 -6.95
CA VAL A 50 13.59 10.33 -6.71
C VAL A 50 14.08 10.31 -5.25
N ILE A 51 13.17 10.12 -4.28
CA ILE A 51 13.56 10.01 -2.88
C ILE A 51 14.38 8.74 -2.63
N LEU A 52 13.96 7.60 -3.17
CA LEU A 52 14.66 6.33 -3.01
C LEU A 52 16.06 6.38 -3.62
N GLU A 53 16.20 6.88 -4.84
CA GLU A 53 17.49 7.03 -5.51
C GLU A 53 18.41 7.96 -4.72
N ARG A 54 17.93 9.14 -4.34
CA ARG A 54 18.72 10.11 -3.57
C ARG A 54 19.18 9.52 -2.23
N ARG A 55 18.29 8.82 -1.51
CA ARG A 55 18.57 8.28 -0.16
C ARG A 55 19.42 7.01 -0.16
N SER A 56 19.49 6.31 -1.30
CA SER A 56 20.25 5.05 -1.44
C SER A 56 21.58 5.22 -2.16
N SER A 57 21.81 6.38 -2.80
CA SER A 57 22.96 6.63 -3.67
C SER A 57 24.33 6.48 -3.00
N ASP A 58 24.42 6.84 -1.72
CA ASP A 58 25.62 6.80 -0.89
C ASP A 58 25.75 5.51 -0.05
N MET A 59 24.78 4.59 -0.16
CA MET A 59 24.82 3.33 0.58
C MET A 59 25.74 2.31 -0.07
N ASP A 60 26.39 1.49 0.76
CA ASP A 60 27.15 0.31 0.34
C ASP A 60 26.25 -0.62 -0.49
N MET A 61 26.80 -1.09 -1.61
CA MET A 61 26.11 -1.98 -2.56
C MET A 61 25.57 -3.24 -1.88
N GLN A 62 26.24 -3.75 -0.84
CA GLN A 62 25.82 -4.95 -0.12
C GLN A 62 24.51 -4.78 0.67
N ILE A 63 24.19 -3.56 1.13
CA ILE A 63 22.99 -3.27 1.93
C ILE A 63 21.99 -2.34 1.25
N ARG A 64 22.36 -1.77 0.10
CA ARG A 64 21.52 -0.82 -0.66
C ARG A 64 20.15 -1.42 -1.01
N GLY A 65 20.12 -2.70 -1.39
CA GLY A 65 18.87 -3.42 -1.68
C GLY A 65 17.94 -3.47 -0.47
N GLU A 66 18.47 -3.88 0.68
CA GLU A 66 17.73 -3.97 1.95
C GLU A 66 17.18 -2.61 2.40
N TYR A 67 18.00 -1.57 2.32
CA TYR A 67 17.55 -0.22 2.66
C TYR A 67 16.47 0.30 1.72
N THR A 68 16.60 0.02 0.43
CA THR A 68 15.59 0.42 -0.57
C THR A 68 14.27 -0.29 -0.32
N ALA A 69 14.31 -1.60 0.00
CA ALA A 69 13.13 -2.37 0.37
C ALA A 69 12.47 -1.83 1.66
N PHE A 70 13.27 -1.55 2.69
CA PHE A 70 12.79 -0.92 3.93
C PHE A 70 12.10 0.42 3.65
N GLN A 71 12.71 1.29 2.84
CA GLN A 71 12.13 2.60 2.53
C GLN A 71 10.84 2.50 1.73
N ARG A 72 10.76 1.61 0.73
CA ARG A 72 9.51 1.35 -0.01
C ARG A 72 8.40 0.87 0.92
N HIS A 73 8.72 -0.05 1.83
CA HIS A 73 7.76 -0.56 2.78
C HIS A 73 7.29 0.53 3.76
N LEU A 74 8.21 1.33 4.29
CA LEU A 74 7.89 2.48 5.14
C LEU A 74 6.99 3.48 4.42
N MET A 75 7.27 3.81 3.15
CA MET A 75 6.41 4.68 2.34
C MET A 75 5.01 4.07 2.16
N SER A 76 4.91 2.79 1.84
CA SER A 76 3.63 2.07 1.70
C SER A 76 2.80 2.11 2.99
N VAL A 77 3.42 1.91 4.15
CA VAL A 77 2.76 1.99 5.46
C VAL A 77 2.29 3.42 5.76
N CYS A 78 3.10 4.44 5.44
CA CYS A 78 2.69 5.83 5.57
C CYS A 78 1.47 6.13 4.69
N ARG A 79 1.47 5.71 3.43
CA ARG A 79 0.33 5.91 2.52
C ARG A 79 -0.93 5.21 3.00
N ARG A 80 -0.82 3.97 3.51
CA ARG A 80 -1.97 3.28 4.13
C ARG A 80 -2.56 4.10 5.27
N TYR A 81 -1.71 4.67 6.13
CA TYR A 81 -2.17 5.52 7.23
C TYR A 81 -2.84 6.80 6.70
N GLU A 82 -2.24 7.44 5.69
CA GLU A 82 -2.80 8.62 5.02
C GLU A 82 -4.18 8.33 4.41
N TYR A 83 -4.33 7.26 3.63
CA TYR A 83 -5.64 6.86 3.09
C TYR A 83 -6.67 6.61 4.19
N GLY A 84 -6.25 6.02 5.31
CA GLY A 84 -7.12 5.78 6.46
C GLY A 84 -7.60 7.03 7.19
N LEU A 85 -7.03 8.20 6.90
CA LEU A 85 -7.49 9.51 7.39
C LEU A 85 -8.37 10.24 6.35
N LEU A 86 -8.47 9.71 5.13
CA LEU A 86 -9.11 10.34 3.99
C LEU A 86 -10.42 9.62 3.63
N ASP A 87 -11.41 9.65 4.53
CA ASP A 87 -12.67 8.91 4.37
C ASP A 87 -13.40 9.25 3.06
N MET A 88 -13.49 10.53 2.72
CA MET A 88 -14.13 10.96 1.46
C MET A 88 -13.42 10.39 0.22
N MET A 89 -12.09 10.28 0.27
CA MET A 89 -11.31 9.69 -0.83
C MET A 89 -11.57 8.19 -0.94
N GLN A 90 -11.68 7.49 0.21
CA GLN A 90 -12.01 6.07 0.24
C GLN A 90 -13.39 5.81 -0.36
N GLU A 91 -14.41 6.56 0.07
CA GLU A 91 -15.78 6.43 -0.46
C GLU A 91 -15.82 6.70 -1.96
N GLN A 92 -15.17 7.77 -2.42
CA GLN A 92 -15.13 8.12 -3.84
C GLN A 92 -14.44 7.03 -4.67
N ALA A 93 -13.27 6.54 -4.23
CA ALA A 93 -12.53 5.52 -4.97
C ALA A 93 -13.32 4.21 -5.09
N VAL A 94 -14.02 3.80 -4.02
CA VAL A 94 -14.86 2.58 -4.04
C VAL A 94 -16.11 2.79 -4.91
N SER A 95 -16.80 3.93 -4.80
CA SER A 95 -17.98 4.24 -5.62
C SER A 95 -17.63 4.23 -7.10
N GLU A 96 -16.55 4.93 -7.49
CA GLU A 96 -16.11 4.98 -8.89
C GLU A 96 -15.73 3.59 -9.43
N ALA A 97 -15.10 2.75 -8.59
CA ALA A 97 -14.73 1.39 -8.98
C ALA A 97 -15.96 0.48 -9.18
N LEU A 98 -16.95 0.59 -8.30
CA LEU A 98 -18.22 -0.16 -8.41
C LEU A 98 -19.01 0.28 -9.65
N GLU A 99 -19.15 1.60 -9.86
CA GLU A 99 -19.87 2.18 -11.00
C GLU A 99 -19.28 1.74 -12.34
N ARG A 100 -17.95 1.79 -12.49
CA ARG A 100 -17.25 1.36 -13.73
C ARG A 100 -17.48 -0.11 -14.06
N SER A 101 -17.73 -0.92 -13.04
CA SER A 101 -17.94 -2.37 -13.17
C SER A 101 -19.41 -2.78 -13.14
N GLY A 102 -20.35 -1.83 -13.00
CA GLY A 102 -21.78 -2.11 -12.94
C GLY A 102 -22.23 -2.81 -11.66
N PHE A 103 -21.48 -2.70 -10.57
CA PHE A 103 -21.83 -3.23 -9.26
C PHE A 103 -22.44 -2.15 -8.35
N THR A 104 -23.15 -2.59 -7.31
CA THR A 104 -23.62 -1.72 -6.22
C THR A 104 -23.16 -2.27 -4.88
N ALA A 105 -22.81 -1.38 -3.96
CA ALA A 105 -22.42 -1.76 -2.60
C ALA A 105 -23.58 -2.39 -1.80
N ASP A 106 -24.82 -2.25 -2.26
CA ASP A 106 -26.02 -2.80 -1.63
C ASP A 106 -26.30 -4.26 -1.99
N THR A 107 -25.62 -4.81 -2.99
CA THR A 107 -25.65 -6.25 -3.25
C THR A 107 -25.13 -7.00 -2.03
N GLU A 108 -25.83 -8.04 -1.57
CA GLU A 108 -25.32 -8.90 -0.50
C GLU A 108 -24.11 -9.68 -1.01
N HIS A 109 -22.99 -9.58 -0.31
CA HIS A 109 -21.74 -10.28 -0.63
C HIS A 109 -20.86 -10.39 0.61
N SER A 110 -20.02 -11.42 0.59
CA SER A 110 -18.99 -11.71 1.58
C SER A 110 -17.61 -11.90 0.95
N ARG A 111 -17.52 -11.77 -0.39
CA ARG A 111 -16.26 -11.80 -1.14
C ARG A 111 -16.25 -10.75 -2.22
N VAL A 112 -15.07 -10.17 -2.43
CA VAL A 112 -14.83 -9.15 -3.46
C VAL A 112 -13.69 -9.66 -4.36
N GLU A 113 -13.95 -9.83 -5.65
CA GLU A 113 -12.90 -10.13 -6.62
C GLU A 113 -12.46 -8.84 -7.30
N ILE A 114 -11.16 -8.60 -7.30
CA ILE A 114 -10.53 -7.43 -7.91
C ILE A 114 -9.52 -7.85 -8.96
N GLU A 115 -9.31 -6.99 -9.94
CA GLU A 115 -8.28 -7.11 -10.96
C GLU A 115 -7.44 -5.82 -10.99
N PHE A 116 -6.13 -5.94 -11.13
CA PHE A 116 -5.24 -4.80 -11.37
C PHE A 116 -3.95 -5.22 -12.08
N CYS A 117 -3.19 -4.24 -12.52
CA CYS A 117 -1.90 -4.42 -13.18
C CYS A 117 -0.78 -3.67 -12.42
N CYS A 118 0.42 -4.23 -12.46
CA CYS A 118 1.64 -3.52 -12.07
C CYS A 118 2.82 -3.89 -12.99
N ASP A 119 3.85 -3.04 -13.01
CA ASP A 119 5.07 -3.28 -13.80
C ASP A 119 5.84 -4.50 -13.27
N TYR A 120 6.38 -5.32 -14.17
CA TYR A 120 7.14 -6.51 -13.77
C TYR A 120 8.56 -6.19 -13.30
N ALA A 121 9.25 -5.25 -13.95
CA ALA A 121 10.66 -4.95 -13.66
C ALA A 121 10.84 -4.21 -12.32
N GLY A 122 9.88 -3.35 -11.97
CA GLY A 122 9.81 -2.60 -10.72
C GLY A 122 8.74 -3.10 -9.77
N SER A 123 8.30 -4.37 -9.88
CA SER A 123 7.11 -4.88 -9.21
C SER A 123 7.05 -4.56 -7.72
N THR A 124 5.87 -4.07 -7.32
CA THR A 124 5.47 -3.78 -5.94
C THR A 124 4.37 -4.72 -5.46
N LEU A 125 4.19 -5.89 -6.10
CA LEU A 125 3.12 -6.84 -5.75
C LEU A 125 3.12 -7.24 -4.27
N ASN A 126 4.31 -7.40 -3.68
CA ASN A 126 4.48 -7.70 -2.26
C ASN A 126 3.87 -6.61 -1.36
N LEU A 127 3.86 -5.34 -1.78
CA LEU A 127 3.24 -4.25 -1.04
C LEU A 127 1.72 -4.42 -1.01
N PHE A 128 1.08 -4.74 -2.13
CA PHE A 128 -0.38 -4.97 -2.16
C PHE A 128 -0.81 -6.15 -1.30
N ILE A 129 -0.05 -7.25 -1.34
CA ILE A 129 -0.29 -8.42 -0.46
C ILE A 129 -0.17 -8.00 1.02
N ASN A 130 0.87 -7.23 1.36
CA ASN A 130 1.03 -6.72 2.71
C ASN A 130 -0.09 -5.73 3.11
N MET A 131 -0.60 -4.91 2.17
CA MET A 131 -1.69 -3.99 2.46
C MET A 131 -2.99 -4.73 2.78
N ALA A 132 -3.26 -5.88 2.16
CA ALA A 132 -4.41 -6.70 2.51
C ALA A 132 -4.34 -7.15 3.98
N ASP A 133 -3.20 -7.71 4.39
CA ASP A 133 -2.94 -8.11 5.78
C ASP A 133 -3.05 -6.95 6.77
N LEU A 134 -2.41 -5.81 6.49
CA LEU A 134 -2.48 -4.64 7.36
C LEU A 134 -3.91 -4.07 7.48
N ASN A 135 -4.76 -4.29 6.48
CA ASN A 135 -6.17 -3.90 6.53
C ASN A 135 -7.09 -5.00 7.09
N GLN A 136 -6.52 -6.12 7.55
CA GLN A 136 -7.23 -7.28 8.09
C GLN A 136 -8.21 -7.88 7.08
N VAL A 137 -7.82 -7.88 5.80
CA VAL A 137 -8.59 -8.45 4.69
C VAL A 137 -7.92 -9.74 4.25
N GLY A 138 -8.63 -10.86 4.38
CA GLY A 138 -8.14 -12.17 3.94
C GLY A 138 -8.05 -12.26 2.42
N ILE A 139 -6.93 -12.78 1.90
CA ILE A 139 -6.81 -13.15 0.49
C ILE A 139 -7.19 -14.63 0.35
N LEU A 140 -8.30 -14.90 -0.32
CA LEU A 140 -8.83 -16.25 -0.54
C LEU A 140 -8.22 -16.90 -1.79
N GLU A 141 -7.97 -16.11 -2.82
CA GLU A 141 -7.34 -16.57 -4.07
C GLU A 141 -6.49 -15.45 -4.67
N LEU A 142 -5.35 -15.81 -5.25
CA LEU A 142 -4.49 -14.89 -6.00
C LEU A 142 -4.03 -15.58 -7.28
N LYS A 143 -4.40 -15.01 -8.42
CA LYS A 143 -3.94 -15.41 -9.74
C LYS A 143 -3.01 -14.33 -10.28
N LEU A 144 -1.84 -14.74 -10.74
CA LEU A 144 -0.84 -13.86 -11.34
C LEU A 144 -0.49 -14.37 -12.73
N ARG A 145 -0.54 -13.47 -13.71
CA ARG A 145 -0.02 -13.70 -15.07
C ARG A 145 0.97 -12.60 -15.41
N VAL A 146 2.07 -12.97 -16.08
CA VAL A 146 3.01 -11.99 -16.65
C VAL A 146 2.79 -11.96 -18.15
N GLN A 147 2.47 -10.80 -18.70
CA GLN A 147 2.28 -10.58 -20.12
C GLN A 147 2.79 -9.19 -20.50
N ASP A 148 3.56 -9.10 -21.59
CA ASP A 148 4.08 -7.83 -22.13
C ASP A 148 4.78 -6.91 -21.10
N GLY A 149 5.54 -7.52 -20.18
CA GLY A 149 6.25 -6.79 -19.12
C GLY A 149 5.36 -6.31 -17.96
N ARG A 150 4.09 -6.70 -17.94
CA ARG A 150 3.11 -6.38 -16.89
C ARG A 150 2.71 -7.61 -16.11
N GLN A 151 2.43 -7.42 -14.84
CA GLN A 151 1.80 -8.38 -13.96
C GLN A 151 0.31 -8.11 -13.89
N GLU A 152 -0.49 -9.00 -14.45
CA GLU A 152 -1.94 -9.01 -14.32
C GLU A 152 -2.30 -9.83 -13.08
N VAL A 153 -2.97 -9.19 -12.13
CA VAL A 153 -3.31 -9.77 -10.84
C VAL A 153 -4.81 -9.82 -10.70
N VAL A 154 -5.35 -11.00 -10.38
CA VAL A 154 -6.72 -11.16 -9.92
C VAL A 154 -6.68 -11.69 -8.49
N MET A 155 -7.40 -11.03 -7.59
CA MET A 155 -7.41 -11.35 -6.17
C MET A 155 -8.84 -11.46 -5.66
N THR A 156 -9.15 -12.58 -5.00
CA THR A 156 -10.42 -12.77 -4.30
C THR A 156 -10.20 -12.48 -2.83
N LEU A 157 -10.89 -11.47 -2.33
CA LEU A 157 -10.79 -10.96 -0.97
C LEU A 157 -11.99 -11.39 -0.14
N GLU A 158 -11.76 -11.70 1.13
CA GLU A 158 -12.80 -11.95 2.13
C GLU A 158 -13.34 -10.63 2.69
N GLY A 159 -14.67 -10.47 2.72
CA GLY A 159 -15.35 -9.32 3.30
C GLY A 159 -16.29 -8.59 2.34
N ASN A 160 -16.75 -7.43 2.77
CA ASN A 160 -17.69 -6.58 2.05
C ASN A 160 -17.04 -5.24 1.67
N VAL A 161 -17.41 -4.67 0.52
CA VAL A 161 -16.91 -3.35 0.09
C VAL A 161 -17.26 -2.21 1.06
N LYS A 162 -18.22 -2.44 1.98
CA LYS A 162 -18.59 -1.50 3.05
C LYS A 162 -17.68 -1.60 4.28
N ASP A 163 -16.88 -2.66 4.41
CA ASP A 163 -16.02 -2.85 5.58
C ASP A 163 -14.89 -1.80 5.61
N PRO A 164 -14.56 -1.19 6.76
CA PRO A 164 -13.55 -0.14 6.83
C PRO A 164 -12.17 -0.56 6.30
N GLY A 165 -11.75 -1.80 6.59
CA GLY A 165 -10.49 -2.36 6.08
C GLY A 165 -10.52 -2.55 4.57
N MET A 166 -11.64 -3.05 4.04
CA MET A 166 -11.84 -3.24 2.60
C MET A 166 -11.84 -1.90 1.87
N LYS A 167 -12.58 -0.89 2.33
CA LYS A 167 -12.62 0.44 1.70
C LYS A 167 -11.22 1.05 1.58
N ARG A 168 -10.44 0.99 2.65
CA ARG A 168 -9.06 1.50 2.66
C ARG A 168 -8.16 0.74 1.70
N LEU A 169 -8.26 -0.59 1.69
CA LEU A 169 -7.48 -1.44 0.78
C LEU A 169 -7.83 -1.15 -0.69
N LEU A 170 -9.11 -1.15 -1.04
CA LEU A 170 -9.57 -0.87 -2.40
C LEU A 170 -9.20 0.54 -2.85
N CYS A 171 -9.33 1.54 -1.98
CA CYS A 171 -8.87 2.90 -2.25
C CYS A 171 -7.36 2.92 -2.56
N GLN A 172 -6.56 2.27 -1.72
CA GLN A 172 -5.11 2.25 -1.89
C GLN A 172 -4.70 1.54 -3.19
N ILE A 173 -5.22 0.34 -3.46
CA ILE A 173 -4.92 -0.38 -4.71
C ILE A 173 -5.40 0.44 -5.91
N GLY A 174 -6.61 0.98 -5.87
CA GLY A 174 -7.17 1.78 -6.98
C GLY A 174 -6.43 3.08 -7.27
N LYS A 175 -5.70 3.63 -6.29
CA LYS A 175 -4.86 4.82 -6.45
C LYS A 175 -3.40 4.51 -6.82
N GLU A 176 -2.92 3.31 -6.53
CA GLU A 176 -1.50 2.94 -6.69
C GLU A 176 -1.22 1.98 -7.85
N ALA A 177 -2.20 1.15 -8.22
CA ALA A 177 -2.08 0.17 -9.29
C ALA A 177 -2.67 0.69 -10.61
N GLU A 178 -2.25 0.07 -11.72
CA GLU A 178 -2.83 0.33 -13.03
C GLU A 178 -4.06 -0.54 -13.26
N ALA A 179 -4.99 -0.08 -14.11
CA ALA A 179 -6.14 -0.87 -14.59
C ALA A 179 -6.99 -1.54 -13.48
N PHE A 180 -7.01 -0.97 -12.27
CA PHE A 180 -7.77 -1.49 -11.15
C PHE A 180 -9.28 -1.51 -11.42
N ARG A 181 -9.91 -2.66 -11.14
CA ARG A 181 -11.35 -2.89 -11.26
C ARG A 181 -11.83 -3.86 -10.19
N ILE A 182 -13.08 -3.67 -9.74
CA ILE A 182 -13.83 -4.73 -9.05
C ILE A 182 -14.48 -5.58 -10.14
N VAL A 183 -14.24 -6.89 -10.15
CA VAL A 183 -14.72 -7.79 -11.20
C VAL A 183 -15.77 -8.79 -10.72
N GLY A 184 -15.96 -8.91 -9.40
CA GLY A 184 -17.01 -9.75 -8.82
C GLY A 184 -17.36 -9.37 -7.38
N LEU A 185 -18.64 -9.52 -7.04
CA LEU A 185 -19.16 -9.51 -5.66
C LEU A 185 -19.95 -10.82 -5.46
N TYR A 186 -19.57 -11.62 -4.47
CA TYR A 186 -20.13 -12.96 -4.22
C TYR A 186 -20.58 -13.18 -2.78
#